data_AF-A0A9E2UZ24-F1
#
_entry.id   AF-A0A9E2UZ24-F1
#
_cell.length_a   1.000
_cell.length_b   1.000
_cell.length_c   1.000
_cell.angle_alpha   90.00
_cell.angle_beta   90.00
_cell.angle_gamma   90.00
#
_symmetry.space_group_name_H-M   'P 1'
#
loop_
_entity.id
_entity.type
_entity.pdbx_description
1 polymer ?
#
loop_
_entity_poly.entity_id
_entity_poly.type
_entity_poly.pdbx_seq_one_letter_code
_entity_poly.pdbx_strand_id
1 'polypeptide(L)'
;MHAKVLAWSLIPALLLCGWLAFVAPAAAEGARRPDSPTLPAHPRILEAAQAPRTAKILRQVALTYAPQMSEKDREIDFLQKITLAKRLLGVGRLVSLRHATLALLPPGQEVSWEDVRRRRWPGGDPVGVTLEVPVWVPARAQRLKTYSGFEKKWQTVALTTPRPSGCVWFVRTLKEVNDKTHYRPEMIQMEVNSKFAPLAALLLEYIFREGWYDPARRLPLLVVRAGEDTYAVSAASGPVSAECLTFPDSDGASMAATVAQCSYNNLADIFHGRHAPASNHRLGLAMDLNDFNYAGVVDGPPNPISRSLRQYNRDAMHKIDARHLPMWVYRAASWLGCRIPQSWAYYGYNVDWPHVDVGTK
;
A
#
# COMPACT_ATOMS: atom_id res chain seq x y z
N MET A 1 23.72 -23.49 81.42
CA MET A 1 23.16 -23.82 80.10
C MET A 1 24.31 -24.02 79.12
N HIS A 2 24.36 -25.23 78.58
CA HIS A 2 25.11 -25.73 77.43
C HIS A 2 25.18 -24.74 76.24
N ALA A 3 26.07 -24.78 75.26
CA ALA A 3 27.30 -25.51 74.98
C ALA A 3 27.89 -24.87 73.70
N LYS A 4 29.23 -24.91 73.60
CA LYS A 4 30.07 -25.26 72.44
C LYS A 4 29.75 -24.76 71.01
N VAL A 5 30.70 -24.02 70.41
CA VAL A 5 31.66 -24.46 69.34
C VAL A 5 31.09 -24.21 67.93
N LEU A 6 31.60 -23.24 67.18
CA LEU A 6 32.78 -23.29 66.27
C LEU A 6 32.47 -23.94 64.91
N ALA A 7 32.85 -23.20 63.88
CA ALA A 7 33.48 -23.66 62.64
C ALA A 7 32.62 -24.04 61.42
N TRP A 8 32.85 -23.21 60.39
CA TRP A 8 33.33 -23.59 59.05
C TRP A 8 32.45 -24.46 58.13
N SER A 9 32.47 -24.01 56.87
CA SER A 9 32.45 -24.77 55.60
C SER A 9 31.11 -24.98 54.89
N LEU A 10 31.16 -24.66 53.59
CA LEU A 10 30.62 -25.38 52.43
C LEU A 10 29.53 -24.68 51.62
N ILE A 11 29.99 -24.08 50.52
CA ILE A 11 29.30 -24.06 49.22
C ILE A 11 29.36 -25.50 48.68
N PRO A 12 28.24 -26.06 48.17
CA PRO A 12 28.16 -26.27 46.73
C PRO A 12 26.79 -26.00 46.11
N ALA A 13 26.87 -25.74 44.82
CA ALA A 13 25.82 -25.46 43.86
C ALA A 13 24.82 -26.61 43.65
N LEU A 14 23.77 -26.24 42.89
CA LEU A 14 22.78 -27.07 42.19
C LEU A 14 21.55 -27.43 43.01
N LEU A 15 20.42 -26.79 42.70
CA LEU A 15 19.29 -27.41 42.01
C LEU A 15 18.22 -26.35 41.67
N LEU A 16 17.90 -26.28 40.38
CA LEU A 16 16.64 -25.91 39.73
C LEU A 16 16.12 -24.47 39.86
N CYS A 17 16.22 -23.67 38.80
CA CYS A 17 15.41 -23.73 37.57
C CYS A 17 14.00 -23.16 37.76
N GLY A 18 13.84 -21.93 37.29
CA GLY A 18 12.54 -21.42 36.89
C GLY A 18 12.46 -19.91 37.05
N TRP A 19 12.10 -19.23 35.96
CA TRP A 19 11.62 -17.84 35.94
C TRP A 19 12.67 -16.73 35.81
N LEU A 20 13.57 -16.87 34.83
CA LEU A 20 13.90 -15.73 33.98
C LEU A 20 13.05 -15.85 32.71
N ALA A 21 11.93 -15.12 32.70
CA ALA A 21 11.08 -15.02 31.52
C ALA A 21 11.86 -14.33 30.40
N PHE A 22 12.10 -15.10 29.34
CA PHE A 22 12.54 -14.70 28.02
C PHE A 22 11.88 -13.39 27.57
N VAL A 23 12.65 -12.30 27.52
CA VAL A 23 12.45 -11.30 26.47
C VAL A 23 13.20 -11.85 25.26
N ALA A 24 12.48 -12.57 24.41
CA ALA A 24 13.01 -13.01 23.13
C ALA A 24 13.38 -11.77 22.31
N PRO A 25 14.62 -11.63 21.82
CA PRO A 25 14.90 -10.64 20.79
C PRO A 25 14.08 -11.05 19.57
N ALA A 26 13.28 -10.11 19.06
CA ALA A 26 12.64 -10.28 17.76
C ALA A 26 13.72 -10.67 16.76
N ALA A 27 13.64 -11.90 16.25
CA ALA A 27 14.57 -12.39 15.25
C ALA A 27 14.55 -11.40 14.09
N ALA A 28 15.70 -10.77 13.85
CA ALA A 28 15.97 -10.07 12.62
C ALA A 28 15.95 -11.12 11.50
N GLU A 29 14.79 -11.28 10.85
CA GLU A 29 14.70 -12.02 9.60
C GLU A 29 15.68 -11.39 8.61
N GLY A 30 16.60 -12.24 8.14
CA GLY A 30 17.87 -11.84 7.58
C GLY A 30 17.76 -10.81 6.46
N ALA A 31 18.54 -9.74 6.62
CA ALA A 31 18.95 -8.89 5.52
C ALA A 31 19.73 -9.75 4.51
N ARG A 32 19.03 -10.27 3.49
CA ARG A 32 19.68 -10.74 2.26
C ARG A 32 20.39 -9.55 1.63
N ARG A 33 21.72 -9.54 1.70
CA ARG A 33 22.55 -8.76 0.77
C ARG A 33 22.31 -9.30 -0.65
N PRO A 34 21.98 -8.47 -1.65
CA PRO A 34 21.97 -8.91 -3.03
C PRO A 34 23.29 -8.52 -3.71
N ASP A 35 24.32 -9.37 -3.56
CA ASP A 35 25.51 -9.32 -4.43
C ASP A 35 25.23 -10.16 -5.70
N SER A 36 24.21 -9.74 -6.44
CA SER A 36 23.85 -10.12 -7.82
C SER A 36 22.60 -9.33 -8.18
N PRO A 37 22.46 -8.77 -9.40
CA PRO A 37 21.18 -8.24 -9.84
C PRO A 37 20.24 -9.44 -10.08
N THR A 38 19.73 -10.02 -9.00
CA THR A 38 18.60 -10.94 -9.05
C THR A 38 17.50 -10.25 -9.85
N LEU A 39 16.96 -10.96 -10.83
CA LEU A 39 15.84 -10.45 -11.64
C LEU A 39 14.80 -9.81 -10.71
N PRO A 40 14.31 -8.60 -11.04
CA PRO A 40 13.34 -7.90 -10.21
C PRO A 40 12.14 -8.79 -9.92
N ALA A 41 11.69 -8.80 -8.67
CA ALA A 41 10.57 -9.62 -8.25
C ALA A 41 9.32 -9.30 -9.06
N HIS A 42 8.53 -10.32 -9.40
CA HIS A 42 7.25 -10.16 -10.08
C HIS A 42 6.09 -10.17 -9.08
N PRO A 43 4.98 -9.50 -9.39
CA PRO A 43 3.74 -9.63 -8.63
C PRO A 43 3.28 -11.09 -8.51
N ARG A 44 2.71 -11.45 -7.36
CA ARG A 44 2.13 -12.78 -7.13
C ARG A 44 0.92 -12.75 -6.22
N ILE A 45 0.05 -13.75 -6.37
CA ILE A 45 -1.00 -14.05 -5.39
C ILE A 45 -0.38 -14.96 -4.32
N LEU A 46 -0.44 -14.57 -3.05
CA LEU A 46 0.19 -15.36 -1.97
C LEU A 46 -0.46 -16.74 -1.82
N GLU A 47 -1.79 -16.80 -1.88
CA GLU A 47 -2.55 -18.04 -1.81
C GLU A 47 -2.95 -18.53 -3.21
N ALA A 48 -1.98 -18.63 -4.12
CA ALA A 48 -2.22 -18.95 -5.54
C ALA A 48 -3.04 -20.24 -5.77
N ALA A 49 -2.93 -21.23 -4.86
CA ALA A 49 -3.71 -22.46 -4.92
C ALA A 49 -5.22 -22.23 -4.69
N GLN A 50 -5.61 -21.18 -3.97
CA GLN A 50 -7.01 -20.83 -3.74
C GLN A 50 -7.62 -20.04 -4.89
N ALA A 51 -6.80 -19.31 -5.67
CA ALA A 51 -7.23 -18.54 -6.83
C ALA A 51 -6.40 -18.92 -8.10
N PRO A 52 -6.46 -20.19 -8.54
CA PRO A 52 -5.57 -20.71 -9.57
C PRO A 52 -5.76 -20.03 -10.93
N ARG A 53 -7.00 -19.63 -11.28
CA ARG A 53 -7.26 -18.93 -12.54
C ARG A 53 -6.64 -17.54 -12.51
N THR A 54 -6.87 -16.79 -11.43
CA THR A 54 -6.29 -15.45 -11.25
C THR A 54 -4.76 -15.50 -11.26
N ALA A 55 -4.16 -16.44 -10.53
CA ALA A 55 -2.70 -16.62 -10.52
C ALA A 55 -2.15 -17.01 -11.91
N LYS A 56 -2.88 -17.82 -12.69
CA LYS A 56 -2.51 -18.17 -14.07
C LYS A 56 -2.57 -16.96 -15.00
N ILE A 57 -3.57 -16.09 -14.87
CA ILE A 57 -3.65 -14.85 -15.66
C ILE A 57 -2.49 -13.94 -15.29
N LEU A 58 -2.23 -13.73 -14.00
CA LEU A 58 -1.14 -12.89 -13.50
C LEU A 58 0.21 -13.28 -14.10
N ARG A 59 0.52 -14.59 -14.17
CA ARG A 59 1.76 -15.09 -14.80
C ARG A 59 1.82 -14.82 -16.31
N GLN A 60 0.70 -14.94 -17.02
CA GLN A 60 0.65 -14.71 -18.48
C GLN A 60 0.83 -13.24 -18.86
N VAL A 61 0.38 -12.34 -17.98
CA VAL A 61 0.43 -10.90 -18.22
C VAL A 61 1.68 -10.26 -17.62
N ALA A 62 2.59 -11.01 -17.00
CA ALA A 62 3.82 -10.48 -16.46
C ALA A 62 4.58 -9.66 -17.50
N LEU A 63 5.10 -8.52 -17.06
CA LEU A 63 5.92 -7.64 -17.90
C LEU A 63 7.22 -8.33 -18.29
N THR A 64 7.60 -8.22 -19.55
CA THR A 64 8.84 -8.80 -20.05
C THR A 64 10.03 -7.98 -19.57
N TYR A 65 9.99 -6.65 -19.81
CA TYR A 65 10.93 -5.66 -19.26
C TYR A 65 12.41 -6.10 -19.24
N ALA A 66 12.90 -6.63 -20.37
CA ALA A 66 14.26 -7.12 -20.53
C ALA A 66 15.29 -5.97 -20.54
N PRO A 67 16.50 -6.12 -19.92
CA PRO A 67 17.41 -5.02 -19.57
C PRO A 67 17.74 -3.97 -20.64
N GLN A 68 17.59 -4.29 -21.93
CA GLN A 68 17.92 -3.43 -23.07
C GLN A 68 16.69 -2.82 -23.78
N MET A 69 15.50 -2.92 -23.18
CA MET A 69 14.29 -2.36 -23.77
C MET A 69 14.29 -0.83 -23.71
N SER A 70 14.04 -0.19 -24.87
CA SER A 70 13.82 1.26 -24.94
C SER A 70 12.54 1.65 -24.18
N GLU A 71 12.40 2.92 -23.82
CA GLU A 71 11.17 3.41 -23.15
C GLU A 71 9.91 3.11 -23.98
N LYS A 72 9.99 3.32 -25.30
CA LYS A 72 8.91 3.00 -26.23
C LYS A 72 8.55 1.52 -26.22
N ASP A 73 9.54 0.63 -26.20
CA ASP A 73 9.28 -0.83 -26.19
C ASP A 73 8.67 -1.28 -24.85
N ARG A 74 9.06 -0.64 -23.73
CA ARG A 74 8.47 -0.90 -22.41
C ARG A 74 7.01 -0.47 -22.34
N GLU A 75 6.68 0.69 -22.91
CA GLU A 75 5.28 1.12 -23.06
C GLU A 75 4.47 0.17 -23.94
N ILE A 76 5.03 -0.28 -25.08
CA ILE A 76 4.38 -1.25 -25.96
C ILE A 76 4.12 -2.56 -25.22
N ASP A 77 5.10 -3.09 -24.49
CA ASP A 77 4.92 -4.30 -23.65
C ASP A 77 3.79 -4.09 -22.65
N PHE A 78 3.81 -2.99 -21.88
CA PHE A 78 2.76 -2.67 -20.93
C PHE A 78 1.36 -2.65 -21.58
N LEU A 79 1.18 -1.92 -22.67
CA LEU A 79 -0.11 -1.83 -23.38
C LEU A 79 -0.57 -3.18 -23.95
N GLN A 80 0.34 -3.98 -24.46
CA GLN A 80 0.05 -5.35 -24.93
C GLN A 80 -0.40 -6.24 -23.76
N LYS A 81 0.27 -6.19 -22.61
CA LYS A 81 -0.14 -6.96 -21.43
C LYS A 81 -1.48 -6.49 -20.86
N ILE A 82 -1.79 -5.19 -20.89
CA ILE A 82 -3.11 -4.67 -20.53
C ILE A 82 -4.19 -5.27 -21.43
N THR A 83 -3.95 -5.27 -22.74
CA THR A 83 -4.88 -5.83 -23.73
C THR A 83 -5.10 -7.33 -23.51
N LEU A 84 -4.00 -8.06 -23.28
CA LEU A 84 -4.04 -9.47 -22.94
C LEU A 84 -4.82 -9.74 -21.64
N ALA A 85 -4.56 -8.97 -20.58
CA ALA A 85 -5.24 -9.10 -19.29
C ALA A 85 -6.75 -8.90 -19.45
N LYS A 86 -7.17 -7.82 -20.11
CA LYS A 86 -8.59 -7.54 -20.40
C LYS A 86 -9.25 -8.67 -21.17
N ARG A 87 -8.58 -9.20 -22.21
CA ARG A 87 -9.06 -10.35 -22.98
C ARG A 87 -9.22 -11.61 -22.12
N LEU A 88 -8.20 -11.98 -21.34
CA LEU A 88 -8.22 -13.17 -20.47
C LEU A 88 -9.28 -13.08 -19.36
N LEU A 89 -9.56 -11.86 -18.89
CA LEU A 89 -10.60 -11.58 -17.90
C LEU A 89 -12.00 -11.47 -18.54
N GLY A 90 -12.10 -11.34 -19.86
CA GLY A 90 -13.36 -11.08 -20.56
C GLY A 90 -13.94 -9.69 -20.25
N VAL A 91 -13.07 -8.69 -20.06
CA VAL A 91 -13.45 -7.33 -19.64
C VAL A 91 -13.23 -6.36 -20.78
N GLY A 92 -14.31 -5.79 -21.31
CA GLY A 92 -14.25 -4.67 -22.24
C GLY A 92 -13.99 -3.34 -21.53
N ARG A 93 -14.93 -2.92 -20.67
CA ARG A 93 -14.82 -1.73 -19.81
C ARG A 93 -14.60 -2.15 -18.36
N LEU A 94 -13.74 -1.45 -17.62
CA LEU A 94 -13.47 -1.80 -16.22
C LEU A 94 -14.71 -1.71 -15.32
N VAL A 95 -15.63 -0.78 -15.60
CA VAL A 95 -16.90 -0.66 -14.84
C VAL A 95 -17.73 -1.96 -14.88
N SER A 96 -17.57 -2.81 -15.90
CA SER A 96 -18.21 -4.13 -15.94
C SER A 96 -17.77 -5.04 -14.78
N LEU A 97 -16.56 -4.86 -14.24
CA LEU A 97 -16.09 -5.55 -13.03
C LEU A 97 -16.88 -5.13 -11.79
N ARG A 98 -17.28 -3.85 -11.70
CA ARG A 98 -18.14 -3.34 -10.63
C ARG A 98 -19.50 -4.02 -10.69
N HIS A 99 -20.16 -4.02 -11.86
CA HIS A 99 -21.45 -4.68 -12.02
C HIS A 99 -21.38 -6.18 -11.72
N ALA A 100 -20.33 -6.86 -12.20
CA ALA A 100 -20.14 -8.29 -11.93
C ALA A 100 -19.94 -8.59 -10.43
N THR A 101 -19.19 -7.74 -9.71
CA THR A 101 -19.01 -7.90 -8.26
C THR A 101 -20.30 -7.61 -7.48
N LEU A 102 -21.03 -6.56 -7.85
CA LEU A 102 -22.31 -6.22 -7.23
C LEU A 102 -23.36 -7.30 -7.44
N ALA A 103 -23.37 -7.98 -8.59
CA ALA A 103 -24.28 -9.09 -8.87
C ALA A 103 -24.06 -10.32 -7.96
N LEU A 104 -22.93 -10.38 -7.23
CA LEU A 104 -22.70 -11.41 -6.21
C LEU A 104 -23.42 -11.10 -4.90
N LEU A 105 -23.93 -9.88 -4.71
CA LEU A 105 -24.57 -9.41 -3.50
C LEU A 105 -26.10 -9.45 -3.62
N PRO A 106 -26.83 -9.81 -2.55
CA PRO A 106 -28.27 -9.60 -2.47
C PRO A 106 -28.65 -8.13 -2.74
N PRO A 107 -29.74 -7.86 -3.47
CA PRO A 107 -30.23 -6.51 -3.66
C PRO A 107 -30.48 -5.79 -2.32
N GLY A 108 -30.05 -4.53 -2.23
CA GLY A 108 -30.27 -3.69 -1.04
C GLY A 108 -29.32 -3.93 0.14
N GLN A 109 -28.43 -4.93 0.08
CA GLN A 109 -27.41 -5.13 1.10
C GLN A 109 -26.35 -4.00 1.05
N GLU A 110 -25.91 -3.51 2.21
CA GLU A 110 -24.75 -2.61 2.30
C GLU A 110 -23.52 -3.33 1.73
N VAL A 111 -22.89 -2.74 0.72
CA VAL A 111 -21.63 -3.27 0.16
C VAL A 111 -20.56 -3.23 1.24
N SER A 112 -19.89 -4.36 1.50
CA SER A 112 -18.77 -4.48 2.45
C SER A 112 -17.68 -5.34 1.84
N TRP A 113 -16.42 -4.88 1.90
CA TRP A 113 -15.28 -5.69 1.47
C TRP A 113 -15.16 -6.96 2.30
N GLU A 114 -15.37 -6.87 3.61
CA GLU A 114 -15.28 -8.04 4.48
C GLU A 114 -16.28 -9.15 4.13
N ASP A 115 -17.46 -8.77 3.61
CA ASP A 115 -18.41 -9.71 3.02
C ASP A 115 -17.98 -10.16 1.62
N VAL A 116 -17.69 -9.20 0.73
CA VAL A 116 -17.36 -9.45 -0.68
C VAL A 116 -16.16 -10.38 -0.82
N ARG A 117 -15.09 -10.15 -0.07
CA ARG A 117 -13.83 -10.91 -0.17
C ARG A 117 -14.00 -12.40 0.13
N ARG A 118 -15.01 -12.77 0.93
CA ARG A 118 -15.32 -14.16 1.31
C ARG A 118 -16.19 -14.89 0.29
N ARG A 119 -16.73 -14.17 -0.70
CA ARG A 119 -17.53 -14.76 -1.77
C ARG A 119 -16.63 -15.43 -2.81
N ARG A 120 -17.26 -16.20 -3.69
CA ARG A 120 -16.61 -16.85 -4.83
C ARG A 120 -17.26 -16.43 -6.12
N TRP A 121 -16.46 -16.36 -7.17
CA TRP A 121 -16.99 -16.28 -8.53
C TRP A 121 -17.65 -17.61 -8.92
N PRO A 122 -18.56 -17.62 -9.92
CA PRO A 122 -19.12 -18.87 -10.46
C PRO A 122 -18.07 -19.88 -10.93
N GLY A 123 -16.87 -19.41 -11.29
CA GLY A 123 -15.73 -20.25 -11.67
C GLY A 123 -14.87 -20.77 -10.51
N GLY A 124 -15.29 -20.59 -9.25
CA GLY A 124 -14.65 -21.15 -8.06
C GLY A 124 -13.63 -20.24 -7.37
N ASP A 125 -12.88 -19.40 -8.10
CA ASP A 125 -11.91 -18.47 -7.50
C ASP A 125 -12.60 -17.57 -6.42
N PRO A 126 -11.95 -17.32 -5.27
CA PRO A 126 -12.43 -16.33 -4.31
C PRO A 126 -12.46 -14.95 -4.93
N VAL A 127 -13.35 -14.10 -4.44
CA VAL A 127 -13.41 -12.70 -4.87
C VAL A 127 -12.25 -11.92 -4.26
N GLY A 128 -11.95 -12.11 -2.99
CA GLY A 128 -10.78 -11.50 -2.34
C GLY A 128 -9.53 -12.35 -2.54
N VAL A 129 -8.42 -11.70 -2.89
CA VAL A 129 -7.08 -12.29 -2.90
C VAL A 129 -6.07 -11.33 -2.30
N THR A 130 -5.02 -11.88 -1.70
CA THR A 130 -3.85 -11.09 -1.28
C THR A 130 -2.83 -11.04 -2.42
N LEU A 131 -2.65 -9.85 -2.97
CA LEU A 131 -1.66 -9.55 -3.98
C LEU A 131 -0.41 -9.01 -3.31
N GLU A 132 0.74 -9.59 -3.66
CA GLU A 132 2.06 -9.10 -3.28
C GLU A 132 2.75 -8.51 -4.52
N VAL A 133 3.19 -7.25 -4.45
CA VAL A 133 3.79 -6.52 -5.57
C VAL A 133 5.13 -5.88 -5.19
N PRO A 134 6.06 -5.74 -6.15
CA PRO A 134 7.32 -5.06 -5.90
C PRO A 134 7.11 -3.54 -5.80
N VAL A 135 7.86 -2.91 -4.91
CA VAL A 135 7.87 -1.46 -4.68
C VAL A 135 9.29 -0.97 -4.40
N TRP A 136 9.55 0.30 -4.70
CA TRP A 136 10.74 0.97 -4.19
C TRP A 136 10.46 1.53 -2.80
N VAL A 137 11.40 1.38 -1.89
CA VAL A 137 11.25 1.80 -0.49
C VAL A 137 12.51 2.52 -0.02
N PRO A 138 12.40 3.69 0.66
CA PRO A 138 13.53 4.38 1.28
C PRO A 138 14.34 3.48 2.21
N ALA A 139 15.67 3.62 2.22
CA ALA A 139 16.63 2.76 2.94
C ALA A 139 16.28 2.48 4.41
N ARG A 140 15.61 3.41 5.09
CA ARG A 140 15.29 3.33 6.53
C ARG A 140 13.80 3.18 6.81
N ALA A 141 12.97 2.99 5.78
CA ALA A 141 11.56 2.81 5.99
C ALA A 141 11.28 1.50 6.75
N GLN A 142 10.35 1.58 7.70
CA GLN A 142 9.88 0.51 8.56
C GLN A 142 8.61 -0.11 7.97
N ARG A 143 8.57 -1.45 7.88
CA ARG A 143 7.36 -2.17 7.48
C ARG A 143 6.38 -2.27 8.65
N LEU A 144 5.10 -2.01 8.40
CA LEU A 144 4.01 -2.08 9.36
C LEU A 144 2.91 -2.99 8.83
N LYS A 145 2.34 -3.82 9.69
CA LYS A 145 1.15 -4.62 9.34
C LYS A 145 -0.09 -3.75 9.44
N THR A 146 -0.98 -3.88 8.46
CA THR A 146 -2.33 -3.30 8.50
C THR A 146 -3.35 -4.35 8.91
N TYR A 147 -4.42 -3.90 9.53
CA TYR A 147 -5.54 -4.71 9.97
C TYR A 147 -6.84 -4.12 9.43
N SER A 148 -7.82 -4.98 9.16
CA SER A 148 -9.15 -4.58 8.66
C SER A 148 -10.23 -5.49 9.25
N GLY A 149 -11.47 -5.00 9.30
CA GLY A 149 -12.62 -5.74 9.81
C GLY A 149 -13.95 -5.00 9.56
N PHE A 150 -15.05 -5.55 10.07
CA PHE A 150 -16.41 -4.97 9.95
C PHE A 150 -16.63 -3.68 10.75
N GLU A 151 -15.58 -3.17 11.37
CA GLU A 151 -15.63 -2.01 12.24
C GLU A 151 -16.00 -0.75 11.46
N LYS A 152 -16.79 0.13 12.09
CA LYS A 152 -17.14 1.45 11.53
C LYS A 152 -16.14 2.54 11.95
N LYS A 153 -15.19 2.23 12.82
CA LYS A 153 -14.18 3.16 13.34
C LYS A 153 -12.79 2.54 13.23
N TRP A 154 -11.86 3.27 12.65
CA TRP A 154 -10.48 2.79 12.49
C TRP A 154 -9.79 2.64 13.84
N GLN A 155 -10.15 3.43 14.85
CA GLN A 155 -9.61 3.32 16.20
C GLN A 155 -9.88 1.95 16.81
N THR A 156 -11.08 1.39 16.56
CA THR A 156 -11.40 0.03 17.02
C THR A 156 -10.46 -0.97 16.35
N VAL A 157 -10.26 -0.87 15.03
CA VAL A 157 -9.33 -1.72 14.29
C VAL A 157 -7.90 -1.61 14.81
N ALA A 158 -7.44 -0.40 15.12
CA ALA A 158 -6.09 -0.14 15.63
C ALA A 158 -5.85 -0.76 17.02
N LEU A 159 -6.89 -0.80 17.87
CA LEU A 159 -6.84 -1.33 19.22
C LEU A 159 -7.03 -2.85 19.27
N THR A 160 -7.97 -3.40 18.51
CA THR A 160 -8.33 -4.83 18.56
C THR A 160 -7.59 -5.66 17.54
N THR A 161 -7.03 -5.05 16.49
CA THR A 161 -6.27 -5.71 15.42
C THR A 161 -6.98 -6.95 14.83
N PRO A 162 -8.24 -6.80 14.37
CA PRO A 162 -9.17 -7.92 14.15
C PRO A 162 -8.66 -8.97 13.16
N ARG A 163 -8.06 -8.56 12.05
CA ARG A 163 -7.42 -9.46 11.09
C ARG A 163 -6.36 -8.72 10.28
N PRO A 164 -5.19 -9.32 10.01
CA PRO A 164 -4.23 -8.76 9.06
C PRO A 164 -4.83 -8.61 7.66
N SER A 165 -4.57 -7.46 7.01
CA SER A 165 -5.05 -7.12 5.66
C SER A 165 -3.93 -6.76 4.68
N GLY A 166 -2.70 -6.64 5.15
CA GLY A 166 -1.57 -6.28 4.30
C GLY A 166 -0.45 -5.61 5.09
N CYS A 167 0.29 -4.74 4.42
CA CYS A 167 1.31 -3.93 5.06
C CYS A 167 1.50 -2.59 4.36
N VAL A 168 2.06 -1.64 5.10
CA VAL A 168 2.53 -0.33 4.62
C VAL A 168 3.97 -0.10 5.07
N TRP A 169 4.61 0.91 4.50
CA TRP A 169 5.94 1.37 4.89
C TRP A 169 5.85 2.76 5.50
N PHE A 170 6.59 2.97 6.58
CA PHE A 170 6.69 4.26 7.25
C PHE A 170 8.11 4.79 7.21
N VAL A 171 8.25 6.06 6.89
CA VAL A 171 9.52 6.79 6.88
C VAL A 171 9.30 8.13 7.57
N ARG A 172 10.28 8.55 8.36
CA ARG A 172 10.12 9.71 9.26
C ARG A 172 10.45 11.02 8.59
N THR A 173 11.45 11.05 7.71
CA THR A 173 12.02 12.31 7.22
C THR A 173 11.81 12.49 5.72
N LEU A 174 11.62 13.74 5.30
CA LEU A 174 11.55 14.11 3.89
C LEU A 174 12.88 13.88 3.18
N LYS A 175 13.99 13.99 3.90
CA LYS A 175 15.33 13.66 3.39
C LYS A 175 15.38 12.20 2.93
N GLU A 176 14.92 11.26 3.75
CA GLU A 176 14.87 9.84 3.41
C GLU A 176 13.84 9.56 2.31
N VAL A 177 12.67 10.23 2.37
CA VAL A 177 11.67 10.16 1.29
C VAL A 177 12.27 10.57 -0.04
N ASN A 178 13.07 11.64 -0.12
CA ASN A 178 13.55 12.16 -1.40
C ASN A 178 14.89 11.53 -1.86
N ASP A 179 15.51 10.69 -1.05
CA ASP A 179 16.77 10.01 -1.39
C ASP A 179 16.56 8.75 -2.25
N LYS A 180 16.15 8.99 -3.50
CA LYS A 180 15.90 7.92 -4.50
C LYS A 180 17.11 7.03 -4.79
N THR A 181 18.32 7.54 -4.54
CA THR A 181 19.57 6.82 -4.82
C THR A 181 19.74 5.62 -3.89
N HIS A 182 19.30 5.75 -2.64
CA HIS A 182 19.40 4.71 -1.61
C HIS A 182 18.10 3.92 -1.41
N TYR A 183 17.13 4.04 -2.31
CA TYR A 183 15.97 3.16 -2.26
C TYR A 183 16.38 1.71 -2.51
N ARG A 184 15.66 0.80 -1.84
CA ARG A 184 15.80 -0.64 -2.05
C ARG A 184 14.51 -1.22 -2.64
N PRO A 185 14.60 -2.31 -3.41
CA PRO A 185 13.43 -3.06 -3.84
C PRO A 185 12.87 -3.85 -2.65
N GLU A 186 11.57 -3.77 -2.44
CA GLU A 186 10.82 -4.47 -1.39
C GLU A 186 9.49 -4.96 -1.94
N MET A 187 8.73 -5.70 -1.12
CA MET A 187 7.37 -6.11 -1.46
C MET A 187 6.35 -5.44 -0.55
N ILE A 188 5.20 -5.10 -1.11
CA ILE A 188 4.00 -4.70 -0.35
C ILE A 188 2.87 -5.69 -0.61
N GLN A 189 2.07 -5.94 0.42
CA GLN A 189 0.92 -6.85 0.37
C GLN A 189 -0.35 -6.05 0.56
N MET A 190 -1.33 -6.31 -0.29
CA MET A 190 -2.67 -5.74 -0.18
C MET A 190 -3.74 -6.74 -0.59
N GLU A 191 -4.94 -6.57 -0.05
CA GLU A 191 -6.11 -7.28 -0.54
C GLU A 191 -6.75 -6.57 -1.72
N VAL A 192 -7.23 -7.34 -2.68
CA VAL A 192 -7.84 -6.81 -3.91
C VAL A 192 -8.83 -7.81 -4.48
N ASN A 193 -9.75 -7.31 -5.31
CA ASN A 193 -10.65 -8.16 -6.08
C ASN A 193 -9.85 -9.00 -7.09
N SER A 194 -10.06 -10.31 -7.11
CA SER A 194 -9.32 -11.26 -7.93
C SER A 194 -9.41 -11.00 -9.43
N LYS A 195 -10.52 -10.43 -9.92
CA LYS A 195 -10.63 -10.04 -11.33
C LYS A 195 -9.95 -8.71 -11.66
N PHE A 196 -9.70 -7.87 -10.66
CA PHE A 196 -8.94 -6.63 -10.83
C PHE A 196 -7.45 -6.82 -10.54
N ALA A 197 -7.08 -7.83 -9.75
CA ALA A 197 -5.71 -8.11 -9.34
C ALA A 197 -4.69 -8.13 -10.48
N PRO A 198 -4.95 -8.76 -11.65
CA PRO A 198 -3.97 -8.76 -12.75
C PRO A 198 -3.71 -7.37 -13.34
N LEU A 199 -4.73 -6.50 -13.37
CA LEU A 199 -4.61 -5.13 -13.88
C LEU A 199 -3.92 -4.24 -12.86
N ALA A 200 -4.28 -4.36 -11.57
CA ALA A 200 -3.60 -3.68 -10.47
C ALA A 200 -2.10 -4.05 -10.42
N ALA A 201 -1.79 -5.34 -10.51
CA ALA A 201 -0.43 -5.85 -10.54
C ALA A 201 0.38 -5.29 -11.70
N LEU A 202 -0.20 -5.23 -12.90
CA LEU A 202 0.44 -4.64 -14.08
C LEU A 202 0.83 -3.18 -13.86
N LEU A 203 -0.07 -2.36 -13.33
CA LEU A 203 0.22 -0.96 -13.04
C LEU A 203 1.36 -0.82 -12.02
N LEU A 204 1.29 -1.58 -10.93
CA LEU A 204 2.26 -1.50 -9.85
C LEU A 204 3.64 -2.03 -10.28
N GLU A 205 3.67 -3.10 -11.07
CA GLU A 205 4.89 -3.63 -11.68
C GLU A 205 5.49 -2.64 -12.68
N TYR A 206 4.68 -2.02 -13.54
CA TYR A 206 5.12 -0.99 -14.47
C TYR A 206 5.79 0.17 -13.71
N ILE A 207 5.13 0.67 -12.65
CA ILE A 207 5.66 1.76 -11.82
C ILE A 207 7.01 1.38 -11.21
N PHE A 208 7.09 0.19 -10.60
CA PHE A 208 8.32 -0.29 -10.00
C PHE A 208 9.45 -0.41 -11.02
N ARG A 209 9.16 -1.02 -12.18
CA ARG A 209 10.18 -1.31 -13.18
C ARG A 209 10.67 -0.07 -13.90
N GLU A 210 9.87 0.98 -14.06
CA GLU A 210 10.38 2.26 -14.59
C GLU A 210 11.51 2.82 -13.70
N GLY A 211 11.42 2.68 -12.38
CA GLY A 211 12.50 3.03 -11.45
C GLY A 211 13.75 2.14 -11.51
N TRP A 212 13.65 0.98 -12.16
CA TRP A 212 14.80 0.10 -12.43
C TRP A 212 15.63 0.61 -13.61
N TYR A 213 14.98 1.17 -14.64
CA TYR A 213 15.64 1.75 -15.81
C TYR A 213 16.14 3.16 -15.56
N ASP A 214 15.35 3.96 -14.84
CA ASP A 214 15.68 5.33 -14.51
C ASP A 214 15.55 5.56 -12.99
N PRO A 215 16.67 5.73 -12.26
CA PRO A 215 16.64 6.05 -10.84
C PRO A 215 15.78 7.27 -10.50
N ALA A 216 15.64 8.26 -11.40
CA ALA A 216 14.77 9.42 -11.19
C ALA A 216 13.28 9.04 -11.21
N ARG A 217 12.90 7.94 -11.87
CA ARG A 217 11.54 7.37 -11.87
C ARG A 217 11.26 6.45 -10.68
N ARG A 218 12.22 6.21 -9.79
CA ARG A 218 11.94 5.49 -8.53
C ARG A 218 10.89 6.27 -7.73
N LEU A 219 9.75 5.61 -7.50
CA LEU A 219 8.62 6.14 -6.76
C LEU A 219 8.47 5.33 -5.47
N PRO A 220 8.57 5.96 -4.28
CA PRO A 220 8.39 5.24 -3.02
C PRO A 220 6.90 4.94 -2.81
N LEU A 221 6.41 3.79 -3.27
CA LEU A 221 5.05 3.33 -2.99
C LEU A 221 5.01 2.74 -1.58
N LEU A 222 4.88 3.62 -0.59
CA LEU A 222 4.86 3.29 0.83
C LEU A 222 3.49 2.76 1.27
N VAL A 223 2.42 3.21 0.61
CA VAL A 223 1.06 2.73 0.83
C VAL A 223 0.48 2.29 -0.51
N VAL A 224 -0.01 1.06 -0.56
CA VAL A 224 -0.83 0.57 -1.66
C VAL A 224 -2.00 -0.15 -1.02
N ARG A 225 -3.19 0.43 -1.19
CA ARG A 225 -4.42 -0.04 -0.58
C ARG A 225 -5.46 -0.30 -1.65
N ALA A 226 -6.32 -1.29 -1.45
CA ALA A 226 -7.40 -1.59 -2.39
C ALA A 226 -8.66 -2.07 -1.68
N GLY A 227 -8.80 -3.37 -1.44
CA GLY A 227 -9.96 -3.96 -0.79
C GLY A 227 -9.95 -3.79 0.72
N GLU A 228 -10.77 -2.87 1.23
CA GLU A 228 -11.05 -2.72 2.66
C GLU A 228 -12.30 -1.86 2.93
N ASP A 229 -12.93 -2.10 4.08
CA ASP A 229 -14.01 -1.26 4.59
C ASP A 229 -13.47 -0.13 5.47
N THR A 230 -12.82 -0.58 6.54
CA THR A 230 -12.12 0.23 7.54
C THR A 230 -10.83 -0.49 7.85
N TYR A 231 -9.73 0.26 7.93
CA TYR A 231 -8.42 -0.30 8.21
C TYR A 231 -7.62 0.62 9.13
N ALA A 232 -6.63 0.03 9.80
CA ALA A 232 -5.60 0.76 10.53
C ALA A 232 -4.35 -0.11 10.73
N VAL A 233 -3.20 0.52 10.96
CA VAL A 233 -2.10 -0.16 11.68
C VAL A 233 -2.39 -0.21 13.19
N SER A 234 -1.61 -0.96 13.95
CA SER A 234 -1.80 -1.07 15.41
C SER A 234 -1.49 0.25 16.12
N ALA A 235 -2.30 0.58 17.14
CA ALA A 235 -2.06 1.72 18.03
C ALA A 235 -0.85 1.51 18.98
N ALA A 236 -0.31 0.29 19.05
CA ALA A 236 0.77 -0.08 19.97
C ALA A 236 2.17 0.47 19.58
N SER A 237 2.29 1.26 18.51
CA SER A 237 3.59 1.81 18.09
C SER A 237 4.15 2.88 19.02
N GLY A 238 3.32 3.44 19.90
CA GLY A 238 3.66 4.61 20.73
C GLY A 238 3.88 5.88 19.90
N PRO A 239 4.20 7.00 20.57
CA PRO A 239 4.32 8.30 19.92
C PRO A 239 5.34 8.30 18.79
N VAL A 240 4.98 8.97 17.70
CA VAL A 240 5.80 9.03 16.49
C VAL A 240 5.83 10.44 15.94
N SER A 241 6.96 10.82 15.37
CA SER A 241 7.11 12.05 14.61
C SER A 241 7.37 11.76 13.14
N ALA A 242 6.85 12.63 12.28
CA ALA A 242 7.09 12.60 10.85
C ALA A 242 7.25 14.02 10.30
N GLU A 243 8.11 14.17 9.30
CA GLU A 243 8.27 15.40 8.53
C GLU A 243 7.24 15.46 7.41
N CYS A 244 6.55 16.59 7.34
CA CYS A 244 5.60 16.92 6.31
C CYS A 244 5.96 18.26 5.69
N LEU A 245 5.43 18.54 4.51
CA LEU A 245 5.52 19.88 3.93
C LEU A 245 4.35 20.73 4.41
N THR A 246 4.62 22.00 4.69
CA THR A 246 3.60 23.04 4.85
C THR A 246 3.85 24.16 3.85
N PHE A 247 2.76 24.75 3.37
CA PHE A 247 2.77 25.80 2.35
C PHE A 247 2.21 27.11 2.92
N PRO A 248 2.74 28.26 2.49
CA PRO A 248 2.41 29.56 3.09
C PRO A 248 1.02 30.09 2.71
N ASP A 249 0.43 29.59 1.62
CA ASP A 249 -0.87 30.02 1.10
C ASP A 249 -1.85 28.85 1.00
N SER A 250 -3.12 29.10 1.30
CA SER A 250 -4.21 28.12 1.12
C SER A 250 -4.64 27.97 -0.34
N ASP A 251 -4.33 28.96 -1.16
CA ASP A 251 -4.91 29.12 -2.50
C ASP A 251 -4.05 28.49 -3.61
N GLY A 252 -2.85 28.03 -3.28
CA GLY A 252 -2.07 27.19 -4.18
C GLY A 252 -1.16 27.90 -5.16
N ALA A 253 -0.84 29.17 -4.96
CA ALA A 253 -0.14 29.97 -5.97
C ALA A 253 1.38 29.69 -5.98
N SER A 254 1.97 29.36 -4.83
CA SER A 254 3.41 29.13 -4.69
C SER A 254 3.79 27.66 -4.52
N MET A 255 4.93 27.23 -5.05
CA MET A 255 5.53 25.91 -4.74
C MET A 255 6.54 25.96 -3.60
N ALA A 256 6.75 27.12 -2.98
CA ALA A 256 7.64 27.27 -1.84
C ALA A 256 7.03 26.56 -0.62
N ALA A 257 7.69 25.52 -0.15
CA ALA A 257 7.28 24.75 1.02
C ALA A 257 8.33 24.84 2.12
N THR A 258 7.90 24.67 3.36
CA THR A 258 8.79 24.49 4.51
C THR A 258 8.53 23.13 5.14
N VAL A 259 9.55 22.58 5.79
CA VAL A 259 9.42 21.32 6.52
C VAL A 259 8.76 21.59 7.87
N ALA A 260 7.64 20.92 8.12
CA ALA A 260 6.97 20.88 9.41
C ALA A 260 7.22 19.54 10.08
N GLN A 261 7.50 19.57 11.39
CA GLN A 261 7.60 18.36 12.18
C GLN A 261 6.28 18.10 12.89
N CYS A 262 5.64 16.99 12.56
CA CYS A 262 4.35 16.60 13.09
C CYS A 262 4.51 15.46 14.09
N SER A 263 3.73 15.50 15.16
CA SER A 263 3.74 14.48 16.22
C SER A 263 2.37 13.82 16.29
N TYR A 264 2.38 12.50 16.44
CA TYR A 264 1.22 11.63 16.50
C TYR A 264 1.33 10.72 17.71
N ASN A 265 0.19 10.31 18.28
CA ASN A 265 0.19 9.42 19.44
C ASN A 265 0.66 8.03 19.07
N ASN A 266 0.39 7.62 17.82
CA ASN A 266 0.86 6.37 17.24
C ASN A 266 0.76 6.39 15.71
N LEU A 267 1.31 5.36 15.06
CA LEU A 267 1.30 5.20 13.61
C LEU A 267 -0.12 4.96 13.06
N ALA A 268 -1.07 4.51 13.90
CA ALA A 268 -2.47 4.36 13.49
C ALA A 268 -3.16 5.71 13.27
N ASP A 269 -2.63 6.81 13.81
CA ASP A 269 -3.10 8.16 13.46
C ASP A 269 -2.70 8.59 12.04
N ILE A 270 -1.72 7.91 11.43
CA ILE A 270 -1.23 8.19 10.07
C ILE A 270 -1.83 7.19 9.08
N PHE A 271 -1.80 5.90 9.40
CA PHE A 271 -2.19 4.82 8.52
C PHE A 271 -3.51 4.21 8.95
N HIS A 272 -4.59 4.86 8.52
CA HIS A 272 -5.95 4.45 8.80
C HIS A 272 -6.91 4.89 7.71
N GLY A 273 -8.13 4.38 7.73
CA GLY A 273 -9.16 4.92 6.86
C GLY A 273 -10.46 4.17 6.97
N ARG A 274 -11.48 4.79 6.37
CA ARG A 274 -12.81 4.23 6.25
C ARG A 274 -13.39 4.72 4.93
N HIS A 275 -13.91 3.78 4.17
CA HIS A 275 -14.51 4.11 2.88
C HIS A 275 -16.02 4.31 2.98
N ALA A 276 -16.52 5.26 2.18
CA ALA A 276 -17.95 5.50 2.04
C ALA A 276 -18.66 4.25 1.47
N PRO A 277 -19.96 4.03 1.77
CA PRO A 277 -20.65 2.82 1.35
C PRO A 277 -20.66 2.56 -0.16
N ALA A 278 -20.68 3.60 -0.99
CA ALA A 278 -20.67 3.48 -2.44
C ALA A 278 -19.27 3.24 -3.05
N SER A 279 -18.21 3.33 -2.24
CA SER A 279 -16.81 3.32 -2.68
C SER A 279 -16.44 2.00 -3.36
N ASN A 280 -15.63 2.10 -4.41
CA ASN A 280 -15.05 0.95 -5.09
C ASN A 280 -14.02 0.18 -4.22
N HIS A 281 -13.47 0.79 -3.17
CA HIS A 281 -12.64 0.06 -2.17
C HIS A 281 -13.41 -1.06 -1.48
N ARG A 282 -14.70 -0.84 -1.20
CA ARG A 282 -15.57 -1.86 -0.58
C ARG A 282 -15.90 -3.02 -1.51
N LEU A 283 -15.47 -2.94 -2.78
CA LEU A 283 -15.55 -4.01 -3.78
C LEU A 283 -14.17 -4.57 -4.16
N GLY A 284 -13.08 -4.01 -3.62
CA GLY A 284 -11.70 -4.31 -4.02
C GLY A 284 -11.36 -3.86 -5.45
N LEU A 285 -12.06 -2.84 -5.96
CA LEU A 285 -12.00 -2.34 -7.35
C LEU A 285 -11.49 -0.89 -7.44
N ALA A 286 -10.82 -0.42 -6.39
CA ALA A 286 -10.09 0.84 -6.35
C ALA A 286 -8.71 0.60 -5.78
N MET A 287 -7.79 1.53 -6.01
CA MET A 287 -6.51 1.60 -5.33
C MET A 287 -6.25 3.01 -4.83
N ASP A 288 -5.74 3.11 -3.61
CA ASP A 288 -5.12 4.31 -3.09
C ASP A 288 -3.60 4.09 -3.04
N LEU A 289 -2.86 4.95 -3.73
CA LEU A 289 -1.40 4.92 -3.78
C LEU A 289 -0.83 6.09 -2.97
N ASN A 290 -0.01 5.77 -1.97
CA ASN A 290 0.58 6.74 -1.04
C ASN A 290 -0.46 7.58 -0.28
N ASP A 291 -1.58 6.97 0.12
CA ASP A 291 -2.57 7.63 0.98
C ASP A 291 -2.20 7.59 2.48
N PHE A 292 -2.00 8.78 3.05
CA PHE A 292 -1.59 9.01 4.43
C PHE A 292 -2.52 10.02 5.09
N ASN A 293 -2.77 9.85 6.39
CA ASN A 293 -3.53 10.79 7.22
C ASN A 293 -2.58 11.60 8.09
N TYR A 294 -1.91 12.61 7.52
CA TYR A 294 -1.13 13.54 8.33
C TYR A 294 -2.06 14.62 8.90
N ALA A 295 -2.80 14.29 9.96
CA ALA A 295 -3.66 15.23 10.65
C ALA A 295 -2.88 16.49 11.07
N GLY A 296 -3.49 17.67 10.87
CA GLY A 296 -2.88 18.96 11.18
C GLY A 296 -1.94 19.52 10.10
N VAL A 297 -1.70 18.80 9.01
CA VAL A 297 -0.90 19.30 7.87
C VAL A 297 -1.80 19.88 6.80
N VAL A 298 -1.65 21.18 6.54
CA VAL A 298 -2.22 21.83 5.36
C VAL A 298 -1.40 21.40 4.15
N ASP A 299 -2.07 20.87 3.16
CA ASP A 299 -1.50 20.27 1.96
C ASP A 299 -0.62 19.02 2.14
N GLY A 300 -0.92 18.20 3.16
CA GLY A 300 -0.17 16.99 3.44
C GLY A 300 -0.22 15.97 2.29
N PRO A 301 0.90 15.34 1.92
CA PRO A 301 0.88 14.25 0.96
C PRO A 301 -0.08 13.15 1.44
N PRO A 302 -0.86 12.59 0.52
CA PRO A 302 -0.90 12.89 -0.91
C PRO A 302 -1.99 13.90 -1.31
N ASN A 303 -2.79 14.35 -0.35
CA ASN A 303 -3.95 15.21 -0.52
C ASN A 303 -3.60 16.64 -0.14
N PRO A 304 -3.09 17.46 -1.10
CA PRO A 304 -3.12 18.88 -0.92
C PRO A 304 -4.58 19.28 -0.71
N ILE A 305 -4.88 20.21 0.20
CA ILE A 305 -6.23 20.74 0.33
C ILE A 305 -6.67 21.18 -1.06
N SER A 306 -7.75 20.52 -1.48
CA SER A 306 -8.67 20.68 -2.59
C SER A 306 -8.74 21.98 -3.41
N ARG A 307 -8.14 23.07 -2.96
CA ARG A 307 -8.24 24.38 -3.60
C ARG A 307 -6.96 24.82 -4.29
N SER A 308 -5.82 24.18 -4.01
CA SER A 308 -4.53 24.66 -4.53
C SER A 308 -4.35 24.35 -6.02
N LEU A 309 -3.96 25.35 -6.82
CA LEU A 309 -3.54 25.14 -8.22
C LEU A 309 -2.31 24.21 -8.33
N ARG A 310 -1.47 24.15 -7.27
CA ARG A 310 -0.35 23.20 -7.13
C ARG A 310 -0.72 21.77 -7.49
N GLN A 311 -1.96 21.35 -7.22
CA GLN A 311 -2.42 19.99 -7.47
C GLN A 311 -2.34 19.59 -8.95
N TYR A 312 -2.38 20.55 -9.88
CA TYR A 312 -2.24 20.27 -11.31
C TYR A 312 -0.76 20.12 -11.74
N ASN A 313 0.20 20.57 -10.92
CA ASN A 313 1.63 20.42 -11.17
C ASN A 313 2.23 19.22 -10.41
N ARG A 314 1.74 18.02 -10.74
CA ARG A 314 2.11 16.77 -10.07
C ARG A 314 3.60 16.47 -10.09
N ASP A 315 4.27 16.79 -11.19
CA ASP A 315 5.70 16.53 -11.32
C ASP A 315 6.53 17.47 -10.44
N ALA A 316 6.11 18.73 -10.25
CA ALA A 316 6.78 19.62 -9.31
C ALA A 316 6.50 19.23 -7.85
N MET A 317 5.26 18.82 -7.52
CA MET A 317 4.93 18.27 -6.19
C MET A 317 5.75 17.02 -5.87
N HIS A 318 5.91 16.12 -6.86
CA HIS A 318 6.73 14.92 -6.72
C HIS A 318 8.23 15.23 -6.51
N LYS A 319 8.74 16.32 -7.09
CA LYS A 319 10.13 16.74 -6.91
C LYS A 319 10.42 17.26 -5.50
N ILE A 320 9.46 17.93 -4.87
CA ILE A 320 9.62 18.43 -3.49
C ILE A 320 9.33 17.35 -2.44
N ASP A 321 8.40 16.44 -2.74
CA ASP A 321 8.06 15.29 -1.89
C ASP A 321 7.67 14.09 -2.76
N ALA A 322 8.56 13.10 -2.79
CA ALA A 322 8.43 11.91 -3.62
C ALA A 322 7.20 11.04 -3.27
N ARG A 323 6.51 11.28 -2.15
CA ARG A 323 5.24 10.60 -1.82
C ARG A 323 4.12 10.97 -2.80
N HIS A 324 4.11 12.18 -3.37
CA HIS A 324 3.12 12.54 -4.39
C HIS A 324 3.35 11.74 -5.67
N LEU A 325 2.28 11.23 -6.27
CA LEU A 325 2.38 10.56 -7.57
C LEU A 325 2.66 11.59 -8.68
N PRO A 326 3.67 11.34 -9.55
CA PRO A 326 3.94 12.14 -10.74
C PRO A 326 2.93 11.86 -11.86
N MET A 327 2.88 12.73 -12.87
CA MET A 327 1.82 12.70 -13.90
C MET A 327 1.81 11.41 -14.72
N TRP A 328 2.98 10.82 -14.99
CA TRP A 328 3.09 9.61 -15.78
C TRP A 328 2.41 8.39 -15.13
N VAL A 329 2.30 8.36 -13.80
CA VAL A 329 1.57 7.29 -13.08
C VAL A 329 0.07 7.36 -13.40
N TYR A 330 -0.51 8.56 -13.38
CA TYR A 330 -1.92 8.76 -13.74
C TYR A 330 -2.17 8.43 -15.22
N ARG A 331 -1.23 8.77 -16.10
CA ARG A 331 -1.29 8.38 -17.52
C ARG A 331 -1.32 6.85 -17.67
N ALA A 332 -0.44 6.13 -16.98
CA ALA A 332 -0.39 4.67 -17.00
C ALA A 332 -1.70 4.05 -16.46
N ALA A 333 -2.25 4.59 -15.37
CA ALA A 333 -3.54 4.15 -14.84
C ALA A 333 -4.69 4.42 -15.83
N SER A 334 -4.65 5.54 -16.56
CA SER A 334 -5.64 5.85 -17.60
C SER A 334 -5.55 4.87 -18.79
N TRP A 335 -4.36 4.47 -19.23
CA TRP A 335 -4.19 3.44 -20.26
C TRP A 335 -4.78 2.08 -19.85
N LEU A 336 -4.70 1.75 -18.57
CA LEU A 336 -5.37 0.58 -17.99
C LEU A 336 -6.90 0.68 -18.12
N GLY A 337 -7.44 1.89 -18.22
CA GLY A 337 -8.86 2.21 -18.24
C GLY A 337 -9.42 2.57 -16.87
N CYS A 338 -8.56 2.82 -15.88
CA CYS A 338 -9.01 3.33 -14.58
C CYS A 338 -9.46 4.78 -14.72
N ARG A 339 -10.45 5.16 -13.92
CA ARG A 339 -10.79 6.54 -13.67
C ARG A 339 -9.70 7.12 -12.76
N ILE A 340 -9.11 8.22 -13.20
CA ILE A 340 -8.07 8.95 -12.47
C ILE A 340 -8.66 10.24 -11.90
N PRO A 341 -8.05 10.86 -10.89
CA PRO A 341 -8.63 12.01 -10.21
C PRO A 341 -8.96 13.16 -11.19
N GLN A 342 -8.13 13.42 -12.21
CA GLN A 342 -8.36 14.47 -13.21
C GLN A 342 -9.63 14.27 -14.06
N SER A 343 -10.18 13.06 -14.15
CA SER A 343 -11.36 12.79 -14.97
C SER A 343 -12.68 12.90 -14.19
N TRP A 344 -12.65 13.36 -12.94
CA TRP A 344 -13.83 13.44 -12.08
C TRP A 344 -14.56 14.77 -12.27
N ALA A 345 -15.89 14.72 -12.36
CA ALA A 345 -16.72 15.90 -12.27
C ALA A 345 -16.74 16.37 -10.80
N TYR A 346 -16.04 17.46 -10.51
CA TYR A 346 -15.90 17.96 -9.14
C TYR A 346 -17.16 18.70 -8.67
N TYR A 347 -17.66 18.33 -7.49
CA TYR A 347 -18.54 19.17 -6.69
C TYR A 347 -17.80 19.45 -5.36
N GLY A 348 -17.52 20.72 -5.05
CA GLY A 348 -16.87 21.10 -3.79
C GLY A 348 -15.34 20.98 -3.73
N TYR A 349 -14.65 20.98 -4.88
CA TYR A 349 -13.19 21.12 -5.04
C TYR A 349 -12.30 19.99 -4.48
N ASN A 350 -12.80 19.01 -3.72
CA ASN A 350 -11.96 17.94 -3.17
C ASN A 350 -11.56 16.87 -4.21
N VAL A 351 -10.30 16.88 -4.62
CA VAL A 351 -9.70 15.88 -5.52
C VAL A 351 -8.95 14.83 -4.71
N ASP A 352 -9.33 13.57 -4.85
CA ASP A 352 -8.70 12.43 -4.17
C ASP A 352 -7.52 11.91 -5.01
N TRP A 353 -6.37 12.58 -4.90
CA TRP A 353 -5.21 12.33 -5.76
C TRP A 353 -4.57 10.94 -5.69
N PRO A 354 -4.59 10.22 -4.56
CA PRO A 354 -4.12 8.83 -4.48
C PRO A 354 -4.91 7.84 -5.29
N HIS A 355 -6.16 8.21 -5.60
CA HIS A 355 -7.19 7.26 -5.90
C HIS A 355 -7.29 6.96 -7.39
N VAL A 356 -7.36 5.68 -7.72
CA VAL A 356 -7.73 5.20 -9.05
C VAL A 356 -8.76 4.09 -8.93
N ASP A 357 -9.81 4.08 -9.76
CA ASP A 357 -10.84 3.05 -9.70
C ASP A 357 -11.37 2.60 -11.06
N VAL A 358 -12.21 1.58 -11.04
CA VAL A 358 -12.87 1.05 -12.25
C VAL A 358 -14.04 1.90 -12.76
N GLY A 359 -14.32 3.05 -12.13
CA GLY A 359 -15.49 3.88 -12.39
C GLY A 359 -16.78 3.34 -11.74
N THR A 360 -17.85 4.12 -11.88
CA THR A 360 -19.18 3.81 -11.32
C THR A 360 -20.31 3.81 -12.35
N LYS A 361 -20.04 4.26 -13.59
CA LYS A 361 -21.02 4.40 -14.70
C LYS A 361 -20.44 3.95 -16.05
#